data_AF-A0A1J4XYS3-F1
#
_entry.id   AF-A0A1J4XYS3-F1
#
_cell.length_a   1.000
_cell.length_b   1.000
_cell.length_c   1.000
_cell.angle_alpha   90.00
_cell.angle_beta   90.00
_cell.angle_gamma   90.00
#
_symmetry.space_group_name_H-M   'P 1'
#
loop_
_entity.id
_entity.type
_entity.pdbx_description
1 polymer ?
#
loop_
_entity_poly.entity_id
_entity_poly.type
_entity_poly.pdbx_seq_one_letter_code
_entity_poly.pdbx_strand_id
1 'polypeptide(L)'
;MDEAKLRQKGWSEEELAHARIVLDKTESPLWVSVLYWTFLLLAIIANLFVSIVLFPLLIISKSGLLYLLVVMLGFVFGFVFSLILRDIDALDVRHHVIAGVFIPALAFVNVAYMTAVASRASVVLGIQATQNPLYVSLSYALAFIASFFGTRLLERKII
;
A
#
# COMPACT_ATOMS: atom_id res chain seq x y z
N MET A 1 -27.75 3.76 -2.86
CA MET A 1 -29.10 4.24 -3.22
C MET A 1 -30.08 3.61 -2.24
N ASP A 2 -30.90 4.41 -1.58
CA ASP A 2 -31.80 3.91 -0.52
C ASP A 2 -33.15 3.50 -1.15
N GLU A 3 -33.21 2.28 -1.68
CA GLU A 3 -34.35 1.74 -2.43
C GLU A 3 -35.66 1.80 -1.63
N ALA A 4 -35.58 1.69 -0.29
CA ALA A 4 -36.73 1.82 0.60
C ALA A 4 -37.36 3.22 0.54
N LYS A 5 -36.54 4.28 0.46
CA LYS A 5 -37.04 5.66 0.31
C LYS A 5 -37.61 5.93 -1.08
N LEU A 6 -37.08 5.30 -2.12
CA LEU A 6 -37.57 5.47 -3.50
C LEU A 6 -38.88 4.73 -3.72
N ARG A 7 -39.03 3.53 -3.15
CA ARG A 7 -40.32 2.81 -3.09
C ARG A 7 -41.39 3.62 -2.35
N GLN A 8 -41.04 4.25 -1.22
CA GLN A 8 -41.97 5.15 -0.50
C GLN A 8 -42.38 6.39 -1.32
N LYS A 9 -41.57 6.81 -2.29
CA LYS A 9 -41.89 7.91 -3.21
C LYS A 9 -42.67 7.45 -4.46
N GLY A 10 -43.06 6.17 -4.52
CA GLY A 10 -43.90 5.62 -5.59
C GLY A 10 -43.15 5.19 -6.84
N TRP A 11 -41.82 5.01 -6.77
CA TRP A 11 -41.05 4.49 -7.90
C TRP A 11 -41.38 3.02 -8.14
N SER A 12 -41.62 2.66 -9.41
CA SER A 12 -41.86 1.29 -9.82
C SER A 12 -40.56 0.47 -9.82
N GLU A 13 -40.68 -0.86 -9.71
CA GLU A 13 -39.52 -1.77 -9.78
C GLU A 13 -38.76 -1.64 -11.11
N GLU A 14 -39.46 -1.35 -12.20
CA GLU A 14 -38.84 -1.11 -13.51
C GLU A 14 -38.01 0.19 -13.53
N GLU A 15 -38.51 1.27 -12.92
CA GLU A 15 -37.75 2.53 -12.79
C GLU A 15 -36.54 2.37 -11.87
N LEU A 16 -36.66 1.61 -10.79
CA LEU A 16 -35.54 1.29 -9.90
C LEU A 16 -34.48 0.46 -10.63
N ALA A 17 -34.90 -0.57 -11.39
CA ALA A 17 -34.00 -1.38 -12.20
C ALA A 17 -33.30 -0.53 -13.28
N HIS A 18 -34.03 0.35 -13.94
CA HIS A 18 -33.48 1.23 -14.97
C HIS A 18 -32.50 2.26 -14.38
N ALA A 19 -32.86 2.89 -13.25
CA ALA A 19 -31.97 3.80 -12.54
C ALA A 19 -30.68 3.12 -12.06
N ARG A 20 -30.78 1.86 -11.61
CA ARG A 20 -29.62 1.05 -11.21
C ARG A 20 -28.71 0.77 -12.40
N ILE A 21 -29.28 0.42 -13.57
CA ILE A 21 -28.53 0.22 -14.81
C ILE A 21 -27.85 1.52 -15.27
N VAL A 22 -28.53 2.68 -15.16
CA VAL A 22 -27.96 3.98 -15.55
C VAL A 22 -26.85 4.42 -14.58
N LEU A 23 -27.05 4.22 -13.28
CA LEU A 23 -26.04 4.50 -12.27
C LEU A 23 -24.81 3.58 -12.41
N ASP A 24 -25.01 2.28 -12.64
CA ASP A 24 -23.92 1.33 -12.88
C ASP A 24 -23.22 1.57 -14.24
N LYS A 25 -23.94 2.07 -15.25
CA LYS A 25 -23.37 2.42 -16.57
C LYS A 25 -22.62 3.75 -16.57
N THR A 26 -22.63 4.50 -15.47
CA THR A 26 -21.81 5.71 -15.38
C THR A 26 -20.37 5.26 -15.12
N GLU A 27 -19.68 4.85 -16.20
CA GLU A 27 -18.26 4.50 -16.14
C GLU A 27 -17.50 5.61 -15.41
N SER A 28 -16.70 5.22 -14.41
CA SER A 28 -15.85 6.17 -13.71
C SER A 28 -14.98 6.89 -14.76
N PRO A 29 -14.98 8.22 -14.80
CA PRO A 29 -14.30 8.94 -15.87
C PRO A 29 -12.80 8.63 -15.84
N LEU A 30 -12.16 8.51 -17.02
CA LEU A 30 -10.78 8.02 -17.18
C LEU A 30 -9.74 8.72 -16.28
N TRP A 31 -9.96 9.99 -15.93
CA TRP A 31 -9.08 10.75 -15.03
C TRP A 31 -9.01 10.15 -13.62
N VAL A 32 -10.06 9.46 -13.16
CA VAL A 32 -10.09 8.77 -11.86
C VAL A 32 -9.06 7.65 -11.86
N SER A 33 -9.05 6.80 -12.89
CA SER A 33 -8.07 5.72 -13.03
C SER A 33 -6.64 6.26 -13.08
N VAL A 34 -6.38 7.30 -13.89
CA VAL A 34 -5.06 7.95 -13.96
C VAL A 34 -4.61 8.50 -12.60
N LEU A 35 -5.52 9.10 -11.83
CA LEU A 35 -5.24 9.62 -10.50
C LEU A 35 -4.81 8.51 -9.54
N TYR A 36 -5.49 7.35 -9.54
CA TYR A 36 -5.11 6.21 -8.70
C TYR A 36 -3.74 5.62 -9.06
N TRP A 37 -3.44 5.43 -10.35
CA TRP A 37 -2.12 4.98 -10.77
C TRP A 37 -1.02 5.98 -10.40
N THR A 38 -1.34 7.28 -10.45
CA THR A 38 -0.43 8.34 -9.99
C THR A 38 -0.18 8.25 -8.49
N PHE A 39 -1.22 8.04 -7.67
CA PHE A 39 -1.07 7.82 -6.23
C PHE A 39 -0.25 6.58 -5.92
N LEU A 40 -0.46 5.48 -6.64
CA LEU A 40 0.35 4.27 -6.50
C LEU A 40 1.83 4.55 -6.81
N LEU A 41 2.12 5.24 -7.91
CA LEU A 41 3.49 5.64 -8.28
C LEU A 41 4.13 6.54 -7.21
N LEU A 42 3.39 7.54 -6.72
CA LEU A 42 3.86 8.43 -5.66
C LEU A 42 4.12 7.66 -4.35
N ALA A 43 3.26 6.70 -4.00
CA ALA A 43 3.45 5.85 -2.83
C ALA A 43 4.71 4.98 -2.96
N ILE A 44 5.00 4.44 -4.15
CA ILE A 44 6.25 3.69 -4.42
C ILE A 44 7.46 4.59 -4.23
N ILE A 45 7.44 5.79 -4.81
CA ILE A 45 8.54 6.75 -4.67
C ILE A 45 8.72 7.12 -3.20
N ALA A 46 7.65 7.50 -2.50
CA ALA A 46 7.70 7.83 -1.07
C ALA A 46 8.27 6.69 -0.23
N ASN A 47 7.86 5.46 -0.51
CA ASN A 47 8.38 4.26 0.15
C ASN A 47 9.88 4.04 -0.10
N LEU A 48 10.38 4.29 -1.32
CA LEU A 48 11.82 4.26 -1.59
C LEU A 48 12.56 5.36 -0.81
N PHE A 49 11.98 6.56 -0.71
CA PHE A 49 12.55 7.67 0.08
C PHE A 49 12.69 7.34 1.56
N VAL A 50 11.81 6.52 2.14
CA VAL A 50 11.94 6.04 3.53
C VAL A 50 13.30 5.40 3.76
N SER A 51 13.83 4.68 2.77
CA SER A 51 15.16 4.04 2.85
C SER A 51 16.28 5.06 3.09
N ILE A 52 16.19 6.22 2.46
CA ILE A 52 17.16 7.30 2.61
C ILE A 52 17.03 7.93 4.00
N VAL A 53 15.79 8.15 4.45
CA VAL A 53 15.49 8.73 5.78
C VAL A 53 15.88 7.78 6.92
N LEU A 54 15.76 6.46 6.71
CA LEU A 54 16.15 5.46 7.69
C LEU A 54 17.66 5.34 7.84
N PHE A 55 18.46 5.77 6.86
CA PHE A 55 19.90 5.62 6.93
C PHE A 55 20.57 6.39 8.09
N PRO A 56 20.29 7.68 8.32
CA PRO A 56 20.76 8.38 9.52
C PRO A 56 20.34 7.68 10.83
N LEU A 57 19.14 7.12 10.86
CA LEU A 57 18.63 6.36 12.00
C LEU A 57 19.42 5.06 12.23
N LEU A 58 19.86 4.37 11.17
CA LEU A 58 20.70 3.16 11.26
C LEU A 58 22.04 3.42 11.97
N ILE A 59 22.58 4.63 11.84
CA ILE A 59 23.87 5.01 12.42
C ILE A 59 23.72 5.41 13.88
N ILE A 60 22.69 6.20 14.19
CA ILE A 60 22.60 6.91 15.48
C ILE A 60 21.80 6.11 16.53
N SER A 61 20.89 5.24 16.08
CA SER A 61 19.90 4.64 16.98
C SER A 61 20.37 3.34 17.65
N LYS A 62 19.94 3.12 18.90
CA LYS A 62 20.03 1.83 19.57
C LYS A 62 19.19 0.78 18.83
N SER A 63 19.64 -0.48 18.83
CA SER A 63 19.03 -1.57 18.07
C SER A 63 17.51 -1.67 18.29
N GLY A 64 17.05 -1.73 19.54
CA GLY A 64 15.62 -1.90 19.85
C GLY A 64 14.72 -0.79 19.30
N LEU A 65 15.12 0.48 19.45
CA LEU A 65 14.34 1.63 18.96
C LEU A 65 14.29 1.64 17.43
N LEU A 66 15.41 1.33 16.79
CA LEU A 66 15.50 1.27 15.33
C LEU A 66 14.56 0.20 14.74
N TYR A 67 14.60 -1.03 15.26
CA TYR A 67 13.71 -2.09 14.79
C TYR A 67 12.24 -1.76 15.04
N LEU A 68 11.90 -1.14 16.18
CA LEU A 68 10.54 -0.68 16.45
C LEU A 68 10.05 0.34 15.41
N LEU A 69 10.86 1.36 15.12
CA LEU A 69 10.53 2.39 14.12
C LEU A 69 10.39 1.80 12.72
N VAL A 70 11.30 0.90 12.35
CA VAL A 70 11.30 0.25 11.04
C VAL A 70 10.07 -0.64 10.86
N VAL A 71 9.71 -1.41 11.89
CA VAL A 71 8.49 -2.23 11.88
C VAL A 71 7.25 -1.33 11.80
N MET A 72 7.17 -0.27 12.59
CA MET A 72 6.04 0.66 12.53
C MET A 72 5.89 1.31 11.15
N LEU A 73 7.00 1.77 10.55
CA LEU A 73 6.99 2.32 9.19
C LEU A 73 6.54 1.28 8.17
N GLY A 74 7.08 0.05 8.24
CA GLY A 74 6.64 -1.05 7.38
C GLY A 74 5.13 -1.27 7.49
N PHE A 75 4.60 -1.31 8.71
CA PHE A 75 3.16 -1.42 8.94
C PHE A 75 2.35 -0.28 8.33
N VAL A 76 2.77 0.97 8.55
CA VAL A 76 2.10 2.16 8.02
C VAL A 76 2.07 2.13 6.49
N PHE A 77 3.21 1.89 5.84
CA PHE A 77 3.26 1.83 4.39
C PHE A 77 2.48 0.64 3.84
N GLY A 78 2.56 -0.55 4.46
CA GLY A 78 1.79 -1.71 4.03
C GLY A 78 0.29 -1.45 4.10
N PHE A 79 -0.16 -0.73 5.13
CA PHE A 79 -1.54 -0.29 5.29
C PHE A 79 -1.94 0.71 4.19
N VAL A 80 -1.14 1.75 3.95
CA VAL A 80 -1.38 2.74 2.90
C VAL A 80 -1.49 2.08 1.52
N PHE A 81 -0.57 1.17 1.19
CA PHE A 81 -0.62 0.41 -0.06
C PHE A 81 -1.85 -0.48 -0.15
N SER A 82 -2.27 -1.11 0.96
CA SER A 82 -3.52 -1.86 1.00
C SER A 82 -4.73 -1.00 0.66
N LEU A 83 -4.79 0.23 1.18
CA LEU A 83 -5.90 1.15 0.88
C LEU A 83 -5.90 1.55 -0.60
N ILE A 84 -4.75 1.97 -1.14
CA ILE A 84 -4.63 2.38 -2.54
C ILE A 84 -4.99 1.23 -3.48
N LEU A 85 -4.47 0.03 -3.22
CA LEU A 85 -4.74 -1.14 -4.05
C LEU A 85 -6.20 -1.59 -3.95
N ARG A 86 -6.83 -1.50 -2.78
CA ARG A 86 -8.26 -1.82 -2.62
C ARG A 86 -9.13 -0.88 -3.44
N ASP A 87 -8.81 0.41 -3.44
CA ASP A 87 -9.58 1.39 -4.21
C ASP A 87 -9.37 1.21 -5.72
N ILE A 88 -8.16 0.82 -6.16
CA ILE A 88 -7.89 0.41 -7.55
C ILE A 88 -8.67 -0.85 -7.93
N ASP A 89 -8.66 -1.87 -7.06
CA ASP A 89 -9.37 -3.13 -7.26
C ASP A 89 -10.88 -2.91 -7.38
N ALA A 90 -11.44 -1.95 -6.64
CA ALA A 90 -12.86 -1.58 -6.72
C ALA A 90 -13.25 -0.93 -8.06
N LEU A 91 -12.30 -0.34 -8.78
CA LEU A 91 -12.54 0.30 -10.08
C LEU A 91 -12.47 -0.69 -11.25
N ASP A 92 -11.78 -1.83 -11.09
CA ASP A 92 -11.66 -2.81 -12.17
C ASP A 92 -11.56 -4.26 -11.65
N VAL A 93 -12.65 -5.00 -11.84
CA VAL A 93 -12.85 -6.38 -11.37
C VAL A 93 -11.80 -7.37 -11.92
N ARG A 94 -11.11 -7.05 -13.02
CA ARG A 94 -10.15 -7.96 -13.65
C ARG A 94 -8.76 -7.97 -13.00
N HIS A 95 -8.42 -7.02 -12.13
CA HIS A 95 -7.03 -6.80 -11.69
C HIS A 95 -6.67 -7.38 -10.31
N HIS A 96 -7.58 -8.08 -9.62
CA HIS A 96 -7.38 -8.59 -8.25
C HIS A 96 -6.14 -9.47 -8.00
N VAL A 97 -5.65 -10.16 -9.04
CA VAL A 97 -4.45 -11.03 -8.97
C VAL A 97 -3.16 -10.20 -8.91
N ILE A 98 -3.16 -8.98 -9.44
CA ILE A 98 -1.96 -8.14 -9.54
C ILE A 98 -1.51 -7.68 -8.17
N ALA A 99 -2.42 -7.27 -7.29
CA ALA A 99 -2.09 -6.78 -5.96
C ALA A 99 -1.35 -7.83 -5.09
N GLY A 100 -1.71 -9.12 -5.22
CA GLY A 100 -1.12 -10.21 -4.42
C GLY A 100 0.35 -10.51 -4.75
N VAL A 101 0.76 -10.29 -6.00
CA VAL A 101 2.16 -10.48 -6.45
C VAL A 101 2.95 -9.17 -6.37
N PHE A 102 2.28 -8.04 -6.63
CA PHE A 102 2.88 -6.72 -6.65
C PHE A 102 3.49 -6.34 -5.30
N ILE A 103 2.78 -6.59 -4.20
CA ILE A 103 3.25 -6.21 -2.85
C ILE A 103 4.52 -6.96 -2.43
N PRO A 104 4.59 -8.31 -2.51
CA PRO A 104 5.84 -9.01 -2.25
C PRO A 104 7.00 -8.57 -3.15
N ALA A 105 6.74 -8.35 -4.46
CA ALA A 105 7.77 -7.89 -5.39
C ALA A 105 8.30 -6.51 -4.97
N LEU A 106 7.42 -5.57 -4.63
CA LEU A 106 7.79 -4.26 -4.13
C LEU A 106 8.58 -4.34 -2.82
N ALA A 107 8.21 -5.24 -1.91
CA ALA A 107 8.95 -5.47 -0.68
C ALA A 107 10.38 -5.95 -0.95
N PHE A 108 10.57 -6.91 -1.87
CA PHE A 108 11.91 -7.36 -2.28
C PHE A 108 12.74 -6.25 -2.92
N VAL A 109 12.14 -5.42 -3.78
CA VAL A 109 12.80 -4.25 -4.35
C VAL A 109 13.25 -3.29 -3.25
N ASN A 110 12.42 -3.06 -2.22
CA ASN A 110 12.82 -2.24 -1.08
C ASN A 110 13.95 -2.86 -0.27
N VAL A 111 13.95 -4.18 -0.04
CA VAL A 111 15.06 -4.86 0.65
C VAL A 111 16.38 -4.64 -0.09
N ALA A 112 16.37 -4.89 -1.40
CA ALA A 112 17.54 -4.70 -2.25
C ALA A 112 18.00 -3.23 -2.25
N TYR A 113 17.06 -2.30 -2.42
CA TYR A 113 17.34 -0.87 -2.46
C TYR A 113 17.89 -0.34 -1.13
N MET A 114 17.21 -0.60 0.00
CA MET A 114 17.64 -0.22 1.34
C MET A 114 19.04 -0.75 1.66
N THR A 115 19.28 -2.03 1.39
CA THR A 115 20.58 -2.66 1.66
C THR A 115 21.68 -2.04 0.80
N ALA A 116 21.42 -1.79 -0.48
CA ALA A 116 22.38 -1.17 -1.39
C ALA A 116 22.69 0.29 -1.02
N VAL A 117 21.67 1.08 -0.72
CA VAL A 117 21.82 2.48 -0.29
C VAL A 117 22.60 2.56 1.01
N ALA A 118 22.24 1.76 2.02
CA ALA A 118 22.93 1.76 3.31
C ALA A 118 24.40 1.32 3.16
N SER A 119 24.67 0.27 2.38
CA SER A 119 26.04 -0.20 2.15
C SER A 119 26.90 0.85 1.43
N ARG A 120 26.37 1.49 0.39
CA ARG A 120 27.09 2.55 -0.34
C ARG A 120 27.31 3.77 0.54
N ALA A 121 26.31 4.19 1.30
CA ALA A 121 26.42 5.33 2.19
C ALA A 121 27.44 5.08 3.31
N SER A 122 27.52 3.85 3.85
CA SER A 122 28.58 3.47 4.80
C SER A 122 29.99 3.59 4.19
N VAL A 123 30.18 3.17 2.94
CA VAL A 123 31.48 3.30 2.24
C VAL A 123 31.82 4.77 1.98
N VAL A 124 30.86 5.55 1.48
CA VAL A 124 31.08 6.96 1.11
C VAL A 124 31.36 7.83 2.34
N LEU A 125 30.65 7.59 3.44
CA LEU A 125 30.80 8.38 4.67
C LEU A 125 31.91 7.85 5.59
N GLY A 126 32.47 6.67 5.30
CA GLY A 126 33.45 6.01 6.18
C GLY A 126 32.88 5.58 7.54
N ILE A 127 31.55 5.48 7.66
CA ILE A 127 30.85 5.13 8.90
C ILE A 127 30.34 3.70 8.79
N GLN A 128 30.81 2.83 9.69
CA GLN A 128 30.26 1.49 9.82
C GLN A 128 28.87 1.58 10.46
N ALA A 129 27.85 1.05 9.76
CA ALA A 129 26.51 0.94 10.32
C ALA A 129 26.55 0.01 11.56
N THR A 130 25.91 0.44 12.65
CA THR A 130 25.86 -0.37 13.89
C THR A 130 25.02 -1.63 13.70
N GLN A 131 24.09 -1.62 12.76
CA GLN A 131 23.21 -2.74 12.43
C GLN A 131 23.43 -3.21 11.00
N ASN A 132 23.25 -4.51 10.76
CA ASN A 132 23.32 -5.07 9.42
C ASN A 132 22.12 -4.57 8.59
N PRO A 133 22.33 -3.84 7.48
CA PRO A 133 21.25 -3.30 6.66
C PRO A 133 20.28 -4.35 6.12
N LEU A 134 20.74 -5.58 5.91
CA LEU A 134 19.90 -6.68 5.45
C LEU A 134 18.84 -7.05 6.48
N TYR A 135 19.19 -7.16 7.77
CA TYR A 135 18.20 -7.51 8.80
C TYR A 135 17.19 -6.40 9.03
N VAL A 136 17.63 -5.15 8.98
CA VAL A 136 16.71 -4.00 9.12
C VAL A 136 15.74 -3.95 7.95
N SER A 137 16.23 -4.10 6.72
CA SER A 137 15.38 -4.08 5.53
C SER A 137 14.44 -5.30 5.44
N LEU A 138 14.87 -6.49 5.88
CA LEU A 138 13.99 -7.65 6.02
C LEU A 138 12.89 -7.40 7.05
N SER A 139 13.22 -6.80 8.19
CA SER A 139 12.23 -6.46 9.23
C SER A 139 11.17 -5.49 8.68
N TYR A 140 11.61 -4.49 7.91
CA TYR A 140 10.72 -3.59 7.19
C TYR A 140 9.79 -4.35 6.23
N ALA A 141 10.35 -5.18 5.36
CA ALA A 141 9.61 -5.92 4.35
C ALA A 141 8.60 -6.89 4.96
N LEU A 142 8.98 -7.60 6.03
CA LEU A 142 8.07 -8.49 6.75
C LEU A 142 6.91 -7.72 7.38
N ALA A 143 7.17 -6.58 8.01
CA ALA A 143 6.12 -5.73 8.57
C ALA A 143 5.19 -5.16 7.48
N PHE A 144 5.77 -4.73 6.36
CA PHE A 144 5.04 -4.22 5.19
C PHE A 144 4.10 -5.28 4.58
N ILE A 145 4.63 -6.47 4.32
CA ILE A 145 3.87 -7.62 3.82
C ILE A 145 2.78 -8.03 4.83
N ALA A 146 3.14 -8.16 6.12
CA ALA A 146 2.22 -8.56 7.17
C ALA A 146 1.05 -7.60 7.31
N SER A 147 1.31 -6.29 7.24
CA SER A 147 0.27 -5.26 7.28
C SER A 147 -0.73 -5.41 6.11
N PHE A 148 -0.22 -5.54 4.88
CA PHE A 148 -1.05 -5.71 3.69
C PHE A 148 -1.91 -6.99 3.70
N PHE A 149 -1.32 -8.13 4.07
CA PHE A 149 -2.11 -9.36 4.14
C PHE A 149 -3.05 -9.36 5.35
N GLY A 150 -2.67 -8.72 6.46
CA GLY A 150 -3.50 -8.56 7.64
C GLY A 150 -4.79 -7.79 7.35
N THR A 151 -4.70 -6.64 6.67
CA THR A 151 -5.87 -5.87 6.24
C THR A 151 -6.77 -6.67 5.30
N ARG A 152 -6.19 -7.36 4.31
CA ARG A 152 -6.95 -8.17 3.36
C ARG A 152 -7.69 -9.35 4.02
N LEU A 153 -7.10 -9.95 5.05
CA LEU A 153 -7.75 -11.00 5.84
C LEU A 153 -8.89 -10.47 6.72
N LEU A 154 -8.74 -9.28 7.30
CA LEU A 154 -9.78 -8.60 8.08
C LEU A 154 -11.00 -8.28 7.20
N GLU A 155 -10.77 -7.77 5.99
CA GLU A 155 -11.83 -7.43 5.03
C GLU A 155 -12.65 -8.66 4.61
N ARG A 156 -11.99 -9.81 4.37
CA ARG A 156 -12.68 -11.07 4.05
C ARG A 156 -13.59 -11.61 5.14
N LYS A 157 -13.40 -11.21 6.41
CA LYS A 157 -14.24 -11.69 7.52
C LYS A 157 -15.49 -10.83 7.76
N ILE A 158 -15.56 -9.64 7.16
CA ILE A 158 -16.64 -8.67 7.38
C ILE A 158 -17.72 -8.76 6.28
N ILE A 159 -17.46 -9.52 5.21
CA ILE A 159 -18.38 -9.84 4.11
C ILE A 159 -18.84 -11.29 4.26
#